data_AF-A0EDG1-F1
#
_entry.id   AF-A0EDG1-F1
#
_cell.length_a   1.000
_cell.length_b   1.000
_cell.length_c   1.000
_cell.angle_alpha   90.00
_cell.angle_beta   90.00
_cell.angle_gamma   90.00
#
_symmetry.space_group_name_H-M   'P 1'
#
loop_
_entity.id
_entity.type
_entity.pdbx_description
1 polymer ?
#
loop_
_entity_poly.entity_id
_entity_poly.type
_entity_poly.pdbx_seq_one_letter_code
_entity_poly.pdbx_strand_id
1 'polypeptide(L)'
;MACPEHKANNFIKFISVLVAVVLIVLGVLKFYFTPDIPILVGIWTVYWIIFGLLLILVELNVKLVKEYFGFMIEYCGKGMFVIFCGTLMIDSFVDPHIVHESIVGLLIIFAGFLIIIVGYSAMPSQNFPPPPVPV
;
A
#
# COMPACT_ATOMS: atom_id res chain seq x y z
N MET A 1 8.80 26.68 12.72
CA MET A 1 9.55 25.71 11.91
C MET A 1 8.78 24.40 11.94
N ALA A 2 8.06 24.06 10.87
CA ALA A 2 7.29 22.81 10.84
C ALA A 2 8.29 21.65 10.73
N CYS A 3 8.30 20.76 11.72
CA CYS A 3 9.17 19.60 11.75
C CYS A 3 8.97 18.80 10.44
N PRO A 4 10.02 18.50 9.65
CA PRO A 4 9.91 17.83 8.36
C PRO A 4 9.18 16.49 8.44
N GLU A 5 9.21 15.86 9.61
CA GLU A 5 8.52 14.61 9.95
C GLU A 5 7.00 14.67 9.76
N HIS A 6 6.33 15.76 10.16
CA HIS A 6 4.87 15.85 10.03
C HIS A 6 4.43 15.91 8.56
N LYS A 7 5.19 16.62 7.73
CA LYS A 7 4.90 16.74 6.29
C LYS A 7 5.10 15.41 5.57
N ALA A 8 6.18 14.69 5.90
CA ALA A 8 6.46 13.35 5.35
C ALA A 8 5.34 12.36 5.69
N ASN A 9 4.87 12.37 6.93
CA ASN A 9 3.75 11.51 7.32
C ASN A 9 2.48 11.83 6.56
N ASN A 10 2.06 13.10 6.50
CA ASN A 10 0.85 13.47 5.75
C ASN A 10 0.95 13.05 4.26
N PHE A 11 2.14 13.16 3.67
CA PHE A 11 2.39 12.73 2.30
C PHE A 11 2.27 11.21 2.11
N ILE A 12 2.89 10.41 2.99
CA ILE A 12 2.78 8.94 2.95
C ILE A 12 1.33 8.49 3.10
N LYS A 13 0.61 9.10 4.03
CA LYS A 13 -0.82 8.83 4.27
C LYS A 13 -1.65 9.12 3.03
N PHE A 14 -1.41 10.28 2.40
CA PHE A 14 -2.09 10.69 1.19
C PHE A 14 -1.86 9.71 0.03
N ILE A 15 -0.61 9.32 -0.23
CA ILE A 15 -0.28 8.32 -1.26
C ILE A 15 -0.97 6.99 -0.96
N SER A 16 -0.91 6.54 0.29
CA SER A 16 -1.53 5.28 0.69
C SER A 16 -3.04 5.28 0.39
N VAL A 17 -3.75 6.31 0.87
CA VAL A 17 -5.19 6.44 0.62
C VAL A 17 -5.49 6.52 -0.87
N LEU A 18 -4.68 7.25 -1.64
CA LEU A 18 -4.86 7.36 -3.09
C LEU A 18 -4.71 5.99 -3.78
N VAL A 19 -3.68 5.21 -3.44
CA VAL A 19 -3.51 3.83 -3.94
C VAL A 19 -4.70 2.96 -3.56
N ALA A 20 -5.19 3.07 -2.32
CA ALA A 20 -6.34 2.31 -1.86
C ALA A 20 -7.61 2.60 -2.66
N VAL A 21 -7.89 3.88 -2.92
CA VAL A 21 -9.03 4.30 -3.74
C VAL A 21 -8.90 3.77 -5.15
N VAL A 22 -7.71 3.85 -5.75
CA VAL A 22 -7.46 3.29 -7.10
C VAL A 22 -7.72 1.79 -7.14
N LEU A 23 -7.25 1.02 -6.16
CA LEU A 23 -7.50 -0.43 -6.08
C LEU A 23 -8.99 -0.76 -5.99
N ILE A 24 -9.74 -0.03 -5.17
CA ILE A 24 -11.19 -0.25 -5.02
C ILE A 24 -11.92 0.11 -6.31
N VAL A 25 -11.64 1.29 -6.89
CA VAL A 25 -12.30 1.75 -8.12
C VAL A 25 -12.03 0.79 -9.27
N LEU A 26 -10.78 0.37 -9.48
CA LEU A 26 -10.44 -0.58 -10.53
C LEU A 26 -11.08 -1.96 -10.30
N GLY A 27 -11.08 -2.46 -9.06
CA GLY A 27 -11.75 -3.70 -8.73
C GLY A 27 -13.26 -3.65 -9.04
N VAL A 28 -13.94 -2.57 -8.66
CA VAL A 28 -15.37 -2.37 -8.95
C VAL A 28 -15.62 -2.21 -10.46
N LEU A 29 -14.77 -1.47 -11.16
CA LEU A 29 -14.88 -1.26 -12.60
C LEU A 29 -14.74 -2.60 -13.35
N LYS A 30 -13.73 -3.40 -13.00
CA LYS A 30 -13.50 -4.73 -13.58
C LYS A 30 -14.67 -5.67 -13.34
N PHE A 31 -15.25 -5.63 -12.13
CA PHE A 31 -16.44 -6.39 -11.78
C PHE A 31 -17.68 -6.00 -12.60
N TYR A 32 -17.85 -4.70 -12.90
CA TYR A 32 -19.00 -4.22 -13.66
C TYR A 32 -18.89 -4.43 -15.17
N PHE A 33 -17.71 -4.21 -15.74
CA PHE A 33 -17.49 -4.27 -17.20
C PHE A 33 -17.28 -5.68 -17.74
N THR A 34 -17.05 -6.67 -16.87
CA THR A 34 -16.83 -8.05 -17.27
C THR A 34 -17.94 -8.90 -16.66
N PRO A 35 -19.06 -9.15 -17.34
CA PRO A 35 -20.17 -9.93 -16.78
C PRO A 35 -19.88 -11.43 -16.72
N ASP A 36 -19.03 -11.95 -17.63
CA ASP A 36 -18.67 -13.37 -17.73
C ASP A 36 -17.28 -13.65 -17.15
N ILE A 37 -17.01 -13.15 -15.94
CA ILE A 37 -15.71 -13.34 -15.30
C ILE A 37 -15.53 -14.81 -14.92
N PRO A 38 -14.44 -15.48 -15.35
CA PRO A 38 -14.10 -16.77 -14.78
C PRO A 38 -13.90 -16.63 -13.27
N ILE A 39 -14.39 -17.59 -12.49
CA ILE A 39 -14.42 -17.56 -11.01
C ILE A 39 -13.07 -17.13 -10.42
N LEU A 40 -11.97 -17.59 -11.01
CA LEU A 40 -10.62 -17.25 -10.60
C LEU A 40 -10.35 -15.74 -10.69
N VAL A 41 -10.68 -15.10 -11.82
CA VAL A 41 -10.50 -13.65 -12.02
C VAL A 41 -11.46 -12.84 -11.13
N GLY A 42 -12.66 -13.38 -10.85
CA GLY A 42 -13.57 -12.79 -9.87
C GLY A 42 -12.96 -12.71 -8.47
N ILE A 43 -12.31 -13.80 -8.02
CA ILE A 43 -11.62 -13.85 -6.71
C ILE A 43 -10.48 -12.83 -6.65
N TRP A 44 -9.66 -12.74 -7.70
CA TRP A 44 -8.58 -11.73 -7.78
C TRP A 44 -9.12 -10.29 -7.67
N THR A 45 -10.24 -10.01 -8.33
CA THR A 45 -10.90 -8.71 -8.28
C THR A 45 -11.39 -8.36 -6.87
N VAL A 46 -11.93 -9.35 -6.14
CA VAL A 46 -12.35 -9.18 -4.73
C VAL A 46 -11.14 -8.90 -3.83
N TYR A 47 -10.00 -9.56 -4.05
CA TYR A 47 -8.78 -9.28 -3.29
C TYR A 47 -8.32 -7.83 -3.41
N TRP A 48 -8.41 -7.22 -4.60
CA TRP A 48 -8.04 -5.82 -4.78
C TRP A 48 -8.91 -4.88 -3.96
N ILE A 49 -10.22 -5.13 -3.91
CA ILE A 49 -11.17 -4.34 -3.12
C ILE A 49 -10.88 -4.51 -1.62
N ILE A 50 -10.68 -5.74 -1.17
CA ILE A 50 -10.38 -6.04 0.26
C ILE A 50 -9.06 -5.40 0.68
N PHE A 51 -8.01 -5.51 -0.14
CA PHE A 51 -6.71 -4.92 0.17
C PHE A 51 -6.73 -3.39 0.14
N GLY A 52 -7.47 -2.77 -0.79
CA GLY A 52 -7.71 -1.34 -0.78
C GLY A 52 -8.44 -0.90 0.49
N LEU A 53 -9.51 -1.61 0.87
CA LEU A 53 -10.24 -1.32 2.10
C LEU A 53 -9.33 -1.46 3.34
N LEU A 54 -8.55 -2.53 3.40
CA LEU A 54 -7.61 -2.80 4.48
C LEU A 54 -6.60 -1.65 4.63
N LEU A 55 -6.09 -1.12 3.52
CA LEU A 55 -5.14 0.00 3.52
C LEU A 55 -5.76 1.29 4.08
N ILE A 56 -7.03 1.55 3.78
CA ILE A 56 -7.78 2.67 4.37
C ILE A 56 -7.96 2.46 5.88
N LEU A 57 -8.31 1.24 6.32
CA LEU A 57 -8.49 0.94 7.74
C LEU A 57 -7.18 1.08 8.53
N VAL A 58 -6.04 0.66 7.94
CA VAL A 58 -4.70 0.90 8.51
C VAL A 58 -4.49 2.41 8.70
N GLU A 59 -4.85 3.23 7.72
CA GLU A 59 -4.62 4.67 7.78
C GLU A 59 -5.53 5.38 8.80
N LEU A 60 -6.78 4.93 8.91
CA LEU A 60 -7.71 5.37 9.95
C LEU A 60 -7.29 4.92 11.36
N ASN A 61 -6.17 4.21 11.50
CA ASN A 61 -5.62 3.77 12.78
C ASN A 61 -6.61 2.94 13.61
N VAL A 62 -7.47 2.15 12.94
CA VAL A 62 -8.46 1.30 13.61
C VAL A 62 -7.74 0.29 14.49
N LYS A 63 -8.08 0.27 15.79
CA LYS A 63 -7.40 -0.55 16.81
C LYS A 63 -7.28 -2.03 16.43
N LEU A 64 -8.33 -2.57 15.82
CA LEU A 64 -8.42 -3.95 15.33
C LEU A 64 -7.32 -4.26 14.31
N VAL A 65 -7.10 -3.35 13.34
CA VAL A 65 -6.09 -3.56 12.29
C VAL A 65 -4.67 -3.41 12.82
N LYS A 66 -4.45 -2.58 13.85
CA LYS A 66 -3.13 -2.47 14.50
C LYS A 66 -2.71 -3.77 15.19
N GLU A 67 -3.68 -4.50 15.73
CA GLU A 67 -3.45 -5.73 16.49
C GLU A 67 -3.15 -6.92 15.57
N TYR A 68 -3.83 -7.01 14.42
CA TYR A 68 -3.62 -8.10 13.45
C TYR A 68 -2.56 -7.80 12.39
N PHE A 69 -2.37 -6.52 12.02
CA PHE A 69 -1.47 -6.10 10.95
C PHE A 69 -0.43 -5.09 11.42
N GLY A 70 0.24 -5.41 12.54
CA GLY A 70 1.30 -4.58 13.11
C GLY A 70 2.40 -4.21 12.10
N PHE A 71 2.67 -5.06 11.11
CA PHE A 71 3.67 -4.77 10.07
C PHE A 71 3.29 -3.60 9.16
N MET A 72 2.00 -3.35 8.90
CA MET A 72 1.56 -2.24 8.04
C MET A 72 1.58 -0.87 8.74
N ILE A 73 1.85 -0.85 10.04
CA ILE A 73 2.05 0.38 10.82
C ILE A 73 3.43 0.97 10.51
N GLU A 74 4.42 0.12 10.27
CA GLU A 74 5.76 0.56 9.89
C GLU A 74 5.81 1.03 8.43
N TYR A 75 6.59 2.07 8.14
CA TYR A 75 6.72 2.60 6.78
C TYR A 75 7.24 1.55 5.78
N CYS A 76 8.15 0.69 6.22
CA CYS A 76 8.69 -0.40 5.40
C CYS A 76 7.61 -1.43 5.05
N GLY A 77 6.89 -1.94 6.05
CA GLY A 77 5.85 -2.93 5.83
C GLY A 77 4.65 -2.39 5.04
N LYS A 78 4.27 -1.13 5.24
CA LYS A 78 3.27 -0.44 4.43
C LYS A 78 3.70 -0.34 2.96
N GLY A 79 4.92 0.09 2.70
CA GLY A 79 5.45 0.19 1.34
C GLY A 79 5.54 -1.17 0.65
N MET A 80 6.00 -2.21 1.35
CA MET A 80 6.03 -3.58 0.83
C MET A 80 4.63 -4.10 0.49
N PHE A 81 3.64 -3.83 1.33
CA PHE A 81 2.24 -4.21 1.05
C PHE A 81 1.69 -3.51 -0.19
N VAL A 82 2.01 -2.23 -0.38
CA VAL A 82 1.63 -1.47 -1.59
C VAL A 82 2.30 -2.06 -2.83
N ILE A 83 3.59 -2.41 -2.76
CA ILE A 83 4.31 -3.08 -3.86
C ILE A 83 3.63 -4.42 -4.18
N PHE A 84 3.32 -5.22 -3.16
CA PHE A 84 2.61 -6.49 -3.31
C PHE A 84 1.27 -6.32 -4.04
N CYS A 85 0.46 -5.33 -3.64
CA CYS A 85 -0.80 -5.02 -4.32
C CYS A 85 -0.58 -4.66 -5.80
N GLY A 86 0.45 -3.87 -6.09
CA GLY A 86 0.82 -3.53 -7.47
C GLY A 86 1.25 -4.76 -8.29
N THR A 87 2.02 -5.68 -7.70
CA THR A 87 2.42 -6.93 -8.37
C THR A 87 1.24 -7.85 -8.64
N LEU A 88 0.28 -7.96 -7.71
CA LEU A 88 -0.96 -8.70 -7.93
C LEU A 88 -1.80 -8.13 -9.07
N MET A 89 -1.75 -6.82 -9.24
CA MET A 89 -2.47 -6.15 -10.32
C MET A 89 -1.84 -6.43 -11.69
N ILE A 90 -0.50 -6.49 -11.73
CA ILE A 90 0.26 -6.83 -12.92
C ILE A 90 0.03 -8.28 -13.33
N ASP A 91 0.05 -9.23 -12.39
CA ASP A 91 -0.03 -10.68 -12.65
C ASP A 91 -1.37 -11.15 -13.26
N SER A 92 -2.39 -10.30 -13.29
CA SER A 92 -3.70 -10.61 -13.88
C SER A 92 -3.71 -10.64 -15.43
N PHE A 93 -2.58 -11.00 -16.06
CA PHE A 93 -2.26 -11.01 -17.50
C PHE A 93 -3.08 -11.98 -18.38
N VAL A 94 -4.31 -12.31 -18.01
CA VAL A 94 -5.10 -13.28 -18.79
C VAL A 94 -5.63 -12.69 -20.10
N ASP A 95 -5.62 -11.36 -20.28
CA ASP A 95 -6.10 -10.72 -21.52
C ASP A 95 -5.11 -9.73 -22.16
N PRO A 96 -4.74 -9.92 -23.45
CA PRO A 96 -3.75 -9.09 -24.15
C PRO A 96 -4.24 -7.68 -24.55
N HIS A 97 -5.51 -7.32 -24.28
CA HIS A 97 -6.04 -5.97 -24.54
C HIS A 97 -5.84 -4.98 -23.38
N ILE A 98 -5.26 -5.42 -22.26
CA ILE A 98 -5.24 -4.64 -21.00
C ILE A 98 -3.86 -4.07 -20.68
N VAL A 99 -3.29 -3.30 -21.61
CA VAL A 99 -2.04 -2.54 -21.39
C VAL A 99 -2.19 -1.50 -20.25
N HIS A 100 -3.42 -1.10 -19.97
CA HIS A 100 -3.74 -0.01 -19.04
C HIS A 100 -3.59 -0.47 -17.57
N GLU A 101 -3.96 -1.72 -17.24
CA GLU A 101 -3.84 -2.25 -15.88
C GLU A 101 -2.37 -2.44 -15.49
N SER A 102 -1.51 -2.88 -16.41
CA SER A 102 -0.07 -3.03 -16.13
C SER A 102 0.63 -1.70 -15.83
N ILE A 103 0.24 -0.62 -16.52
CA ILE A 103 0.78 0.73 -16.26
C ILE A 103 0.39 1.19 -14.85
N VAL A 104 -0.87 1.01 -14.47
CA VAL A 104 -1.34 1.42 -13.14
C VAL A 104 -0.69 0.55 -12.05
N GLY A 105 -0.50 -0.75 -12.30
CA GLY A 105 0.20 -1.64 -11.37
C GLY A 105 1.65 -1.20 -11.15
N LEU A 106 2.35 -0.81 -12.22
CA LEU A 106 3.69 -0.22 -12.15
C LEU A 106 3.73 1.08 -11.34
N LEU A 107 2.74 1.96 -11.54
CA LEU A 107 2.62 3.20 -10.75
C LEU A 107 2.39 2.92 -9.27
N ILE A 108 1.60 1.90 -8.93
CA ILE A 108 1.37 1.48 -7.54
C ILE A 108 2.67 0.95 -6.93
N ILE A 109 3.43 0.12 -7.66
CA ILE A 109 4.75 -0.36 -7.20
C ILE A 109 5.68 0.83 -6.94
N PHE A 110 5.74 1.78 -7.86
CA PHE A 110 6.55 2.99 -7.70
C PHE A 110 6.13 3.81 -6.47
N ALA A 111 4.82 3.97 -6.24
CA ALA A 111 4.29 4.60 -5.05
C ALA A 111 4.70 3.88 -3.76
N GLY A 112 4.74 2.54 -3.77
CA GLY A 112 5.24 1.74 -2.65
C GLY A 112 6.71 2.01 -2.35
N PHE A 113 7.57 2.09 -3.37
CA PHE A 113 8.97 2.50 -3.20
C PHE A 113 9.10 3.92 -2.62
N LEU A 114 8.30 4.87 -3.09
CA LEU A 114 8.30 6.23 -2.55
C LEU A 114 7.93 6.27 -1.07
N ILE A 115 6.95 5.48 -0.64
CA ILE A 115 6.57 5.36 0.77
C ILE A 115 7.75 4.89 1.62
N ILE A 116 8.50 3.88 1.14
CA ILE A 116 9.68 3.35 1.86
C ILE A 116 10.76 4.42 1.94
N ILE A 117 11.14 5.03 0.82
CA ILE A 117 12.22 6.02 0.75
C ILE A 117 11.91 7.23 1.64
N VAL A 118 10.71 7.79 1.51
CA VAL A 118 10.27 8.94 2.32
C VAL A 118 10.19 8.54 3.80
N GLY A 119 9.68 7.34 4.10
CA GLY A 119 9.61 6.81 5.45
C GLY A 119 10.97 6.70 6.13
N TYR A 120 11.97 6.15 5.43
CA TYR A 120 13.35 6.07 5.95
C TYR A 120 13.99 7.45 6.11
N SER A 121 13.75 8.38 5.17
CA SER A 121 14.29 9.74 5.26
C SER A 121 13.72 10.55 6.44
N ALA A 122 12.55 10.14 6.95
CA ALA A 122 11.87 10.81 8.05
C ALA A 122 12.18 10.21 9.44
N MET A 123 12.89 9.08 9.53
CA MET A 123 13.24 8.48 10.82
C MET A 123 14.38 9.28 11.49
N PRO A 124 14.21 9.76 12.74
CA PRO A 124 15.32 10.33 13.49
C PRO A 124 16.35 9.24 13.78
N SER A 125 17.62 9.55 13.52
CA SER A 125 18.77 8.70 13.91
C SER A 125 18.62 8.31 15.37
N GLN A 126 18.43 7.02 15.63
CA GLN A 126 18.44 6.51 17.00
C GLN A 126 19.87 6.69 17.54
N ASN A 127 20.08 7.75 18.31
CA ASN A 127 21.24 7.86 19.19
C ASN A 127 21.12 6.75 20.22
N PHE A 128 21.72 5.59 19.93
CA PHE A 128 21.86 4.53 20.91
C PHE A 128 22.58 5.12 22.12
N PRO A 129 22.01 5.02 23.34
CA PRO A 129 22.75 5.40 24.53
C PRO A 129 24.03 4.54 24.57
N PRO A 130 25.19 5.13 24.94
CA PRO A 130 26.41 4.37 25.08
C PRO A 130 26.17 3.20 26.05
N PRO A 131 26.81 2.03 25.82
CA PRO A 131 26.66 0.89 26.70
C PRO A 131 26.99 1.29 28.14
N PRO A 132 26.27 0.74 29.14
CA PRO A 132 26.57 1.02 30.54
C PRO A 132 28.02 0.66 30.84
N VAL A 133 28.76 1.61 31.40
CA VAL A 133 30.14 1.39 31.84
C VAL A 133 30.10 0.33 32.95
N PRO A 134 30.85 -0.78 32.86
CA PRO A 134 30.94 -1.72 33.96
C PRO A 134 31.51 -1.00 35.19
N VAL A 135 30.80 -1.11 36.32
CA VAL A 135 31.18 -0.55 37.64
C VAL A 135 32.16 -1.49 38.34
#